data_AF-P94468-F1
#
_entry.id   AF-P94468-F1
#
_cell.length_a   1.000
_cell.length_b   1.000
_cell.length_c   1.000
_cell.angle_alpha   90.00
_cell.angle_beta   90.00
_cell.angle_gamma   90.00
#
_symmetry.space_group_name_H-M   'P 1'
#
loop_
_entity.id
_entity.type
_entity.pdbx_description
1 polymer ?
#
loop_
_entity_poly.entity_id
_entity_poly.type
_entity_poly.pdbx_seq_one_letter_code
_entity_poly.pdbx_strand_id
1 'polypeptide(L)'
;MNIKKFAKQATVLTFTTALLAGGATQAFAKETNQKPYKETYGISHITRHDMLQIPEQQKNEKYQVPEFDSSTIKNISSAKGLDVWDSWPLQNADGTVANYHGYHIVFALAGDPKNADDTSIYMFYQKVGETSIDSWKTPGRVFKDSDKFDANDSILKDQTQEWSGSATFTSDGKIRLFYTDFSGKHYGKQTLTTAQVNVSASDSSLNINGVEDYKSIFDGDSKTYQNVQQFIDEGNYSSGDNHTLRDPHYVEDKGHKYLVFEANTGTEDGYQGEESLFNKAYYGKSTSFFRQESQKLLQSDKNRTAELANGALGMIELNDDYTLKKVMKPLIASNTVTDEIERANVFKMNGKWYLSTDSRGSQMTIDGITSNDIYMLGYVSNSLTGPYKPLNKTGLVLKMDLDPNDVTFTYSHFAVPQATGNNVVITSYMTNRGFYADKQSTFAPSFLLNIQGKKTSVVKASILDQGQLTVNQ
;
A
#
# COMPACT_ATOMS: atom_id res chain seq x y z
N MET A 1 39.99 -28.67 -21.49
CA MET A 1 38.80 -28.89 -22.34
C MET A 1 37.96 -27.61 -22.26
N ASN A 2 37.83 -26.88 -23.38
CA ASN A 2 36.91 -25.77 -23.76
C ASN A 2 36.33 -24.86 -22.64
N ILE A 3 36.77 -23.60 -22.45
CA ILE A 3 36.56 -22.33 -23.21
C ILE A 3 35.09 -21.81 -23.17
N LYS A 4 34.96 -20.57 -22.63
CA LYS A 4 34.15 -19.38 -23.08
C LYS A 4 33.41 -18.75 -21.87
N LYS A 5 33.94 -17.74 -21.16
CA LYS A 5 34.03 -16.28 -21.45
C LYS A 5 32.77 -15.65 -22.05
N PHE A 6 32.10 -14.81 -21.26
CA PHE A 6 31.52 -13.54 -21.71
C PHE A 6 31.78 -12.49 -20.64
N ALA A 7 32.63 -11.51 -20.97
CA ALA A 7 32.82 -10.28 -20.23
C ALA A 7 32.30 -9.15 -21.12
N LYS A 8 31.38 -8.32 -20.60
CA LYS A 8 31.01 -7.05 -21.21
C LYS A 8 31.93 -5.98 -20.64
N GLN A 9 32.82 -5.46 -21.49
CA GLN A 9 33.47 -4.16 -21.33
C GLN A 9 32.82 -3.19 -22.31
N ALA A 10 32.35 -2.07 -21.80
CA ALA A 10 32.14 -0.80 -22.49
C ALA A 10 31.89 0.24 -21.39
N THR A 11 32.40 1.47 -21.35
CA THR A 11 33.44 2.22 -22.05
C THR A 11 33.66 3.41 -21.12
N VAL A 12 34.88 3.67 -20.63
CA VAL A 12 35.17 4.87 -19.83
C VAL A 12 35.32 6.05 -20.79
N LEU A 13 34.44 7.04 -20.68
CA LEU A 13 34.57 8.34 -21.35
C LEU A 13 35.41 9.27 -20.48
N THR A 14 36.65 9.49 -20.90
CA THR A 14 37.55 10.52 -20.33
C THR A 14 37.31 11.83 -21.09
N PHE A 15 36.75 12.85 -20.42
CA PHE A 15 36.69 14.20 -20.97
C PHE A 15 37.93 14.98 -20.54
N THR A 16 38.88 15.14 -21.46
CA THR A 16 40.01 16.07 -21.34
C THR A 16 39.54 17.51 -21.50
N THR A 17 39.97 18.34 -20.55
CA THR A 17 39.74 19.78 -20.46
C THR A 17 40.47 20.52 -21.58
N ALA A 18 39.74 21.34 -22.36
CA ALA A 18 40.33 22.38 -23.21
C ALA A 18 39.76 23.73 -22.76
N LEU A 19 40.63 24.55 -22.14
CA LEU A 19 40.36 25.96 -21.87
C LEU A 19 40.36 26.73 -23.21
N LEU A 20 39.22 27.29 -23.58
CA LEU A 20 39.12 28.40 -24.52
C LEU A 20 38.27 29.49 -23.89
N ALA A 21 38.89 30.65 -23.71
CA ALA A 21 38.28 31.86 -23.19
C ALA A 21 37.29 32.45 -24.21
N GLY A 22 36.14 32.92 -23.73
CA GLY A 22 35.28 33.85 -24.47
C GLY A 22 33.81 33.48 -24.48
N GLY A 23 32.98 34.33 -23.86
CA GLY A 23 31.54 34.40 -24.12
C GLY A 23 30.69 33.65 -23.09
N ALA A 24 30.07 34.41 -22.19
CA ALA A 24 29.02 33.92 -21.30
C ALA A 24 27.87 33.30 -22.12
N THR A 25 27.75 31.98 -22.11
CA THR A 25 26.51 31.32 -22.54
C THR A 25 25.53 31.37 -21.39
N GLN A 26 24.65 32.40 -21.40
CA GLN A 26 23.37 32.31 -20.72
C GLN A 26 22.63 31.11 -21.33
N ALA A 27 22.58 30.00 -20.59
CA ALA A 27 21.67 28.91 -20.90
C ALA A 27 20.24 29.44 -20.66
N PHE A 28 19.61 29.96 -21.71
CA PHE A 28 18.19 30.25 -21.69
C PHE A 28 17.45 28.94 -21.49
N ALA A 29 16.84 28.78 -20.32
CA ALA A 29 15.85 27.74 -20.09
C ALA A 29 14.79 27.83 -21.19
N LYS A 30 14.51 26.71 -21.87
CA LYS A 30 13.32 26.60 -22.72
C LYS A 30 12.12 26.99 -21.84
N GLU A 31 11.48 28.11 -22.15
CA GLU A 31 10.19 28.44 -21.56
C GLU A 31 9.21 27.33 -21.95
N THR A 32 8.88 26.46 -21.00
CA THR A 32 7.71 25.60 -21.10
C THR A 32 6.50 26.53 -21.16
N ASN A 33 5.73 26.48 -22.25
CA ASN A 33 4.54 27.31 -22.47
C ASN A 33 3.43 27.10 -21.41
N GLN A 34 3.62 26.18 -20.47
CA GLN A 34 2.63 25.84 -19.46
C GLN A 34 2.59 26.88 -18.34
N LYS A 35 1.41 27.47 -18.15
CA LYS A 35 1.17 28.52 -17.16
C LYS A 35 0.83 27.88 -15.81
N PRO A 36 1.43 28.33 -14.70
CA PRO A 36 1.07 27.84 -13.37
C PRO A 36 -0.42 28.00 -13.04
N TYR A 37 -1.06 26.91 -12.63
CA TYR A 37 -2.46 26.88 -12.21
C TYR A 37 -2.61 26.35 -10.78
N LYS A 38 -3.83 26.30 -10.26
CA LYS A 38 -4.13 25.68 -8.96
C LYS A 38 -5.50 25.04 -9.04
N GLU A 39 -5.54 23.73 -9.14
CA GLU A 39 -6.77 22.93 -9.12
C GLU A 39 -6.60 21.80 -8.14
N THR A 40 -7.55 21.64 -7.21
CA THR A 40 -7.50 20.56 -6.21
C THR A 40 -8.40 19.39 -6.56
N TYR A 41 -9.20 19.51 -7.63
CA TYR A 41 -10.18 18.52 -8.09
C TYR A 41 -11.19 18.12 -7.00
N GLY A 42 -11.40 18.99 -6.02
CA GLY A 42 -12.26 18.72 -4.86
C GLY A 42 -11.79 17.58 -3.94
N ILE A 43 -10.52 17.16 -4.02
CA ILE A 43 -9.91 16.10 -3.19
C ILE A 43 -8.75 16.65 -2.32
N SER A 44 -8.24 15.84 -1.40
CA SER A 44 -7.01 16.15 -0.64
C SER A 44 -5.76 15.76 -1.42
N HIS A 45 -4.60 16.33 -1.06
CA HIS A 45 -3.32 16.06 -1.74
C HIS A 45 -2.19 15.86 -0.73
N ILE A 46 -1.30 14.89 -0.99
CA ILE A 46 0.00 14.78 -0.34
C ILE A 46 0.89 15.85 -0.95
N THR A 47 1.10 16.96 -0.24
CA THR A 47 1.82 18.09 -0.84
C THR A 47 3.33 17.94 -0.72
N ARG A 48 4.07 18.39 -1.75
CA ARG A 48 5.54 18.41 -1.70
C ARG A 48 6.08 19.18 -0.50
N HIS A 49 5.44 20.28 -0.07
CA HIS A 49 5.84 20.99 1.15
C HIS A 49 5.83 20.06 2.36
N ASP A 50 4.71 19.36 2.58
CA ASP A 50 4.53 18.51 3.75
C ASP A 50 5.58 17.39 3.76
N MET A 51 5.82 16.77 2.60
CA MET A 51 6.83 15.71 2.44
C MET A 51 8.25 16.22 2.68
N LEU A 52 8.61 17.43 2.23
CA LEU A 52 9.93 18.02 2.48
C LEU A 52 10.23 18.29 3.96
N GLN A 53 9.23 18.22 4.85
CA GLN A 53 9.45 18.35 6.29
C GLN A 53 9.77 17.00 6.95
N ILE A 54 9.45 15.88 6.29
CA ILE A 54 9.60 14.52 6.83
C ILE A 54 11.07 14.18 7.16
N PRO A 55 12.09 14.50 6.33
CA PRO A 55 13.48 14.13 6.63
C PRO A 55 14.00 14.64 7.99
N GLU A 56 13.54 15.80 8.45
CA GLU A 56 13.88 16.30 9.78
C GLU A 56 12.96 15.73 10.86
N GLN A 57 11.65 15.63 10.58
CA GLN A 57 10.68 15.14 11.55
C GLN A 57 10.88 13.65 11.90
N GLN A 58 11.26 12.82 10.92
CA GLN A 58 11.40 11.37 11.05
C GLN A 58 12.52 10.94 12.00
N LYS A 59 13.40 11.86 12.40
CA LYS A 59 14.43 11.64 13.41
C LYS A 59 13.85 11.50 14.82
N ASN A 60 12.59 11.86 15.02
CA ASN A 60 11.92 11.72 16.31
C ASN A 60 11.40 10.30 16.51
N GLU A 61 11.81 9.64 17.60
CA GLU A 61 11.39 8.28 17.97
C GLU A 61 9.87 8.08 18.01
N LYS A 62 9.07 9.15 18.20
CA LYS A 62 7.60 9.09 18.13
C LYS A 62 7.07 8.54 16.80
N TYR A 63 7.87 8.61 15.74
CA TYR A 63 7.49 8.25 14.38
C TYR A 63 8.35 7.12 13.82
N GLN A 64 9.14 6.43 14.64
CA GLN A 64 10.03 5.36 14.17
C GLN A 64 9.46 4.01 14.54
N VAL A 65 9.50 3.07 13.60
CA VAL A 65 9.27 1.65 13.90
C VAL A 65 10.30 1.23 14.95
N PRO A 66 9.89 0.56 16.04
CA PRO A 66 10.81 0.18 17.10
C PRO A 66 11.83 -0.85 16.60
N GLU A 67 13.01 -0.86 17.21
CA GLU A 67 13.99 -1.93 16.99
C GLU A 67 13.45 -3.26 17.54
N PHE A 68 13.58 -4.33 16.75
CA PHE A 68 13.12 -5.67 17.12
C PHE A 68 14.30 -6.59 17.46
N ASP A 69 14.11 -7.50 18.43
CA ASP A 69 15.12 -8.49 18.77
C ASP A 69 15.06 -9.68 17.80
N SER A 70 16.00 -9.72 16.86
CA SER A 70 16.14 -10.79 15.86
C SER A 70 16.22 -12.21 16.45
N SER A 71 16.67 -12.37 17.70
CA SER A 71 16.78 -13.68 18.35
C SER A 71 15.42 -14.27 18.75
N THR A 72 14.37 -13.44 18.80
CA THR A 72 13.00 -13.83 19.14
C THR A 72 12.16 -14.22 17.91
N ILE A 73 12.66 -13.91 16.71
CA ILE A 73 11.91 -14.02 15.45
C ILE A 73 11.89 -15.46 14.95
N LYS A 74 10.69 -15.90 14.57
CA LYS A 74 10.42 -17.27 14.10
C LYS A 74 9.63 -17.22 12.80
N ASN A 75 9.84 -18.20 11.93
CA ASN A 75 8.97 -18.43 10.79
C ASN A 75 7.63 -18.99 11.30
N ILE A 76 6.54 -18.72 10.57
CA ILE A 76 5.21 -19.28 10.90
C ILE A 76 5.25 -20.81 10.70
N SER A 77 5.14 -21.57 11.78
CA SER A 77 5.30 -23.04 11.75
C SER A 77 4.30 -23.75 10.84
N SER A 78 3.12 -23.17 10.65
CA SER A 78 2.07 -23.67 9.78
C SER A 78 2.27 -23.33 8.30
N ALA A 79 3.11 -22.35 7.95
CA ALA A 79 3.39 -21.93 6.57
C ALA A 79 4.38 -22.86 5.82
N LYS A 80 5.01 -23.82 6.51
CA LYS A 80 5.85 -24.89 5.92
C LYS A 80 6.96 -24.41 4.96
N GLY A 81 7.57 -23.27 5.27
CA GLY A 81 8.70 -22.72 4.51
C GLY A 81 8.32 -21.79 3.35
N LEU A 82 7.03 -21.48 3.19
CA LEU A 82 6.59 -20.37 2.34
C LEU A 82 7.00 -19.04 2.97
N ASP A 83 7.32 -18.07 2.12
CA ASP A 83 7.34 -16.67 2.54
C ASP A 83 5.90 -16.21 2.76
N VAL A 84 5.64 -15.46 3.84
CA VAL A 84 4.33 -14.88 4.16
C VAL A 84 4.50 -13.39 4.42
N TRP A 85 3.87 -12.54 3.61
CA TRP A 85 4.06 -11.08 3.67
C TRP A 85 2.77 -10.33 4.01
N ASP A 86 2.28 -9.51 3.09
CA ASP A 86 1.11 -8.65 3.27
C ASP A 86 -0.04 -9.44 3.85
N SER A 87 -0.57 -8.97 4.97
CA SER A 87 -1.61 -9.67 5.71
C SER A 87 -2.65 -8.70 6.25
N TRP A 88 -3.87 -9.21 6.39
CA TRP A 88 -5.01 -8.47 6.90
C TRP A 88 -5.90 -9.39 7.75
N PRO A 89 -6.37 -8.92 8.92
CA PRO A 89 -7.31 -9.68 9.73
C PRO A 89 -8.69 -9.71 9.07
N LEU A 90 -9.48 -10.73 9.40
CA LEU A 90 -10.94 -10.64 9.27
C LEU A 90 -11.45 -9.59 10.26
N GLN A 91 -12.11 -8.56 9.76
CA GLN A 91 -12.55 -7.41 10.55
C GLN A 91 -14.07 -7.29 10.57
N ASN A 92 -14.60 -6.67 11.61
CA ASN A 92 -15.97 -6.15 11.61
C ASN A 92 -16.05 -4.92 10.70
N ALA A 93 -17.26 -4.46 10.38
CA ALA A 93 -17.48 -3.29 9.50
C ALA A 93 -16.81 -1.98 9.97
N ASP A 94 -16.43 -1.87 11.25
CA ASP A 94 -15.74 -0.72 11.83
C ASP A 94 -14.20 -0.85 11.87
N GLY A 95 -13.66 -1.97 11.40
CA GLY A 95 -12.22 -2.28 11.36
C GLY A 95 -11.70 -3.04 12.59
N THR A 96 -12.49 -3.26 13.64
CA THR A 96 -12.03 -4.12 14.75
C THR A 96 -11.87 -5.58 14.32
N VAL A 97 -10.96 -6.33 14.93
CA VAL A 97 -10.77 -7.76 14.63
C VAL A 97 -12.04 -8.55 14.94
N ALA A 98 -12.51 -9.34 13.98
CA ALA A 98 -13.71 -10.15 14.13
C ALA A 98 -13.42 -11.44 14.94
N ASN A 99 -14.42 -11.86 15.71
CA ASN A 99 -14.45 -13.18 16.33
C ASN A 99 -15.30 -14.11 15.47
N TYR A 100 -14.64 -14.98 14.70
CA TYR A 100 -15.30 -15.99 13.88
C TYR A 100 -15.36 -17.31 14.63
N HIS A 101 -16.48 -17.60 15.30
CA HIS A 101 -16.71 -18.85 16.04
C HIS A 101 -15.60 -19.19 17.06
N GLY A 102 -15.07 -18.20 17.78
CA GLY A 102 -14.00 -18.37 18.76
C GLY A 102 -12.58 -18.25 18.19
N TYR A 103 -12.44 -17.86 16.92
CA TYR A 103 -11.16 -17.71 16.23
C TYR A 103 -10.92 -16.28 15.74
N HIS A 104 -9.66 -15.85 15.83
CA HIS A 104 -9.14 -14.78 14.98
C HIS A 104 -8.69 -15.39 13.65
N ILE A 105 -8.97 -14.70 12.55
CA ILE A 105 -8.58 -15.09 11.19
C ILE A 105 -7.72 -13.99 10.59
N VAL A 106 -6.66 -14.37 9.90
CA VAL A 106 -5.79 -13.51 9.08
C VAL A 106 -5.70 -14.11 7.70
N PHE A 107 -5.79 -13.26 6.67
CA PHE A 107 -5.41 -13.61 5.33
C PHE A 107 -4.02 -13.05 5.07
N ALA A 108 -3.19 -13.78 4.34
CA ALA A 108 -1.87 -13.31 3.97
C ALA A 108 -1.49 -13.78 2.58
N LEU A 109 -0.71 -12.95 1.89
CA LEU A 109 0.01 -13.37 0.69
C LEU A 109 1.11 -14.33 1.09
N ALA A 110 1.19 -15.47 0.39
CA ALA A 110 2.27 -16.43 0.57
C ALA A 110 2.66 -17.09 -0.76
N GLY A 111 3.91 -17.54 -0.82
CA GLY A 111 4.48 -18.17 -2.02
C GLY A 111 5.84 -18.83 -1.77
N ASP A 112 6.30 -19.61 -2.74
CA ASP A 112 7.65 -20.18 -2.76
C ASP A 112 8.70 -19.05 -2.77
N PRO A 113 9.60 -18.97 -1.77
CA PRO A 113 10.65 -17.95 -1.72
C PRO A 113 11.54 -17.86 -2.97
N LYS A 114 11.56 -18.92 -3.81
CA LYS A 114 12.33 -18.96 -5.06
C LYS A 114 11.58 -18.41 -6.27
N ASN A 115 10.28 -18.17 -6.15
CA ASN A 115 9.44 -17.69 -7.24
C ASN A 115 8.78 -16.36 -6.87
N ALA A 116 9.34 -15.25 -7.36
CA ALA A 116 8.80 -13.91 -7.08
C ALA A 116 7.36 -13.71 -7.60
N ASP A 117 6.96 -14.48 -8.62
CA ASP A 117 5.64 -14.45 -9.23
C ASP A 117 4.65 -15.46 -8.62
N ASP A 118 5.08 -16.26 -7.63
CA ASP A 118 4.17 -17.11 -6.86
C ASP A 118 3.54 -16.29 -5.72
N THR A 119 2.30 -15.88 -5.93
CA THR A 119 1.55 -15.09 -4.95
C THR A 119 0.12 -15.61 -4.87
N SER A 120 -0.19 -16.25 -3.75
CA SER A 120 -1.52 -16.78 -3.44
C SER A 120 -1.98 -16.31 -2.06
N ILE A 121 -3.28 -16.18 -1.86
CA ILE A 121 -3.86 -15.83 -0.55
C ILE A 121 -4.05 -17.11 0.25
N TYR A 122 -3.38 -17.17 1.40
CA TYR A 122 -3.58 -18.20 2.42
C TYR A 122 -4.41 -17.66 3.57
N MET A 123 -5.21 -18.52 4.17
CA MET A 123 -5.88 -18.22 5.44
C MET A 123 -5.05 -18.76 6.60
N PHE A 124 -4.84 -17.95 7.63
CA PHE A 124 -4.28 -18.31 8.92
C PHE A 124 -5.31 -18.05 10.01
N TYR A 125 -5.28 -18.84 11.08
CA TYR A 125 -6.20 -18.67 12.19
C TYR A 125 -5.59 -19.13 13.52
N GLN A 126 -6.05 -18.54 14.61
CA GLN A 126 -5.70 -18.91 15.98
C GLN A 126 -6.94 -18.78 16.87
N LYS A 127 -6.95 -19.37 18.06
CA LYS A 127 -8.06 -19.11 19.01
C LYS A 127 -7.98 -17.69 19.52
N VAL A 128 -9.14 -17.08 19.77
CA VAL A 128 -9.21 -15.79 20.46
C VAL A 128 -8.56 -15.93 21.84
N GLY A 129 -7.69 -14.98 22.20
CA GLY A 129 -6.92 -14.98 23.44
C GLY A 129 -5.53 -15.62 23.34
N GLU A 130 -5.22 -16.37 22.28
CA GLU A 130 -3.86 -16.81 21.99
C GLU A 130 -3.03 -15.66 21.38
N THR A 131 -1.73 -15.60 21.67
CA THR A 131 -0.85 -14.53 21.17
C THR A 131 0.43 -15.04 20.51
N SER A 132 0.92 -16.22 20.91
CA SER A 132 2.15 -16.80 20.37
C SER A 132 2.04 -17.05 18.87
N ILE A 133 3.11 -16.77 18.11
CA ILE A 133 3.18 -17.12 16.68
C ILE A 133 2.87 -18.60 16.38
N ASP A 134 3.18 -19.49 17.33
CA ASP A 134 2.98 -20.92 17.19
C ASP A 134 1.48 -21.33 17.26
N SER A 135 0.58 -20.41 17.65
CA SER A 135 -0.87 -20.62 17.65
C SER A 135 -1.48 -20.59 16.24
N TRP A 136 -0.85 -19.88 15.30
CA TRP A 136 -1.36 -19.67 13.96
C TRP A 136 -1.32 -20.97 13.16
N LYS A 137 -2.49 -21.55 12.90
CA LYS A 137 -2.71 -22.67 11.98
C LYS A 137 -3.12 -22.15 10.60
N THR A 138 -3.01 -22.98 9.57
CA THR A 138 -3.51 -22.68 8.22
C THR A 138 -4.33 -23.85 7.67
N PRO A 139 -5.50 -23.61 7.06
CA PRO A 139 -6.19 -24.58 6.22
C PRO A 139 -5.74 -24.52 4.75
N GLY A 140 -4.73 -23.70 4.41
CA GLY A 140 -4.16 -23.57 3.06
C GLY A 140 -4.65 -22.35 2.29
N ARG A 141 -4.53 -22.41 0.96
CA ARG A 141 -5.00 -21.39 0.02
C ARG A 141 -6.51 -21.19 0.13
N VAL A 142 -6.95 -19.95 -0.03
CA VAL A 142 -8.37 -19.60 -0.12
C VAL A 142 -8.99 -20.16 -1.40
N PHE A 143 -8.28 -19.99 -2.52
CA PHE A 143 -8.76 -20.36 -3.85
C PHE A 143 -8.06 -21.62 -4.37
N LYS A 144 -8.84 -22.46 -5.06
CA LYS A 144 -8.32 -23.51 -5.93
C LYS A 144 -7.97 -22.91 -7.28
N ASP A 145 -7.04 -23.53 -7.99
CA ASP A 145 -6.70 -23.07 -9.34
C ASP A 145 -7.89 -23.09 -10.31
N SER A 146 -8.89 -23.97 -10.06
CA SER A 146 -10.13 -24.06 -10.84
C SER A 146 -11.11 -22.91 -10.58
N ASP A 147 -11.10 -22.31 -9.37
CA ASP A 147 -12.17 -21.40 -8.93
C ASP A 147 -12.28 -20.16 -9.84
N LYS A 148 -11.16 -19.67 -10.39
CA LYS A 148 -11.14 -18.53 -11.33
C LYS A 148 -11.90 -18.81 -12.64
N PHE A 149 -12.01 -20.07 -13.04
CA PHE A 149 -12.74 -20.49 -14.23
C PHE A 149 -14.21 -20.77 -13.89
N ASP A 150 -14.47 -21.38 -12.74
CA ASP A 150 -15.82 -21.68 -12.25
C ASP A 150 -16.62 -20.42 -11.88
N ALA A 151 -15.94 -19.31 -11.60
CA ALA A 151 -16.52 -17.99 -11.32
C ALA A 151 -17.36 -17.40 -12.47
N ASN A 152 -17.16 -17.85 -13.72
CA ASN A 152 -17.79 -17.27 -14.92
C ASN A 152 -17.54 -15.75 -15.08
N ASP A 153 -16.36 -15.29 -14.71
CA ASP A 153 -15.93 -13.90 -14.80
C ASP A 153 -14.82 -13.76 -15.86
N SER A 154 -14.98 -12.81 -16.78
CA SER A 154 -14.14 -12.69 -17.97
C SER A 154 -12.73 -12.19 -17.68
N ILE A 155 -12.53 -11.46 -16.57
CA ILE A 155 -11.23 -10.95 -16.13
C ILE A 155 -10.52 -12.03 -15.33
N LEU A 156 -11.21 -12.63 -14.35
CA LEU A 156 -10.65 -13.61 -13.41
C LEU A 156 -9.97 -14.81 -14.06
N LYS A 157 -10.48 -15.30 -15.20
CA LYS A 157 -9.86 -16.42 -15.92
C LYS A 157 -8.41 -16.14 -16.37
N ASP A 158 -8.01 -14.87 -16.45
CA ASP A 158 -6.67 -14.45 -16.83
C ASP A 158 -5.78 -14.13 -15.61
N GLN A 159 -6.30 -14.27 -14.39
CA GLN A 159 -5.55 -14.13 -13.14
C GLN A 159 -4.31 -15.02 -13.13
N THR A 160 -3.20 -14.42 -12.73
CA THR A 160 -1.92 -15.13 -12.50
C THR A 160 -1.45 -15.04 -11.06
N GLN A 161 -1.88 -14.03 -10.30
CA GLN A 161 -1.52 -13.82 -8.90
C GLN A 161 -2.72 -13.26 -8.13
N GLU A 162 -2.81 -13.60 -6.85
CA GLU A 162 -3.82 -13.12 -5.93
C GLU A 162 -3.17 -12.12 -4.97
N TRP A 163 -3.35 -10.82 -5.17
CA TRP A 163 -2.71 -9.76 -4.38
C TRP A 163 -3.60 -9.26 -3.24
N SER A 164 -3.06 -8.35 -2.42
CA SER A 164 -3.61 -7.89 -1.15
C SER A 164 -5.02 -7.29 -1.22
N GLY A 165 -5.65 -7.16 -0.04
CA GLY A 165 -6.94 -6.49 0.14
C GLY A 165 -7.40 -6.46 1.60
N SER A 166 -8.66 -6.83 1.84
CA SER A 166 -9.29 -6.84 3.17
C SER A 166 -10.32 -7.96 3.29
N ALA A 167 -10.74 -8.26 4.52
CA ALA A 167 -11.80 -9.23 4.76
C ALA A 167 -12.75 -8.70 5.83
N THR A 168 -14.05 -8.73 5.54
CA THR A 168 -15.10 -8.31 6.48
C THR A 168 -15.94 -9.50 6.92
N PHE A 169 -16.30 -9.50 8.20
CA PHE A 169 -17.26 -10.44 8.78
C PHE A 169 -18.65 -9.83 8.68
N THR A 170 -19.48 -10.39 7.80
CA THR A 170 -20.80 -9.85 7.49
C THR A 170 -21.77 -10.07 8.65
N SER A 171 -22.83 -9.26 8.71
CA SER A 171 -23.84 -9.34 9.76
C SER A 171 -24.62 -10.66 9.80
N ASP A 172 -24.67 -11.41 8.69
CA ASP A 172 -25.24 -12.75 8.57
C ASP A 172 -24.21 -13.89 8.77
N GLY A 173 -23.01 -13.56 9.26
CA GLY A 173 -22.03 -14.54 9.71
C GLY A 173 -21.15 -15.12 8.60
N LYS A 174 -20.91 -14.38 7.51
CA LYS A 174 -20.08 -14.81 6.37
C LYS A 174 -18.74 -14.11 6.36
N ILE A 175 -17.75 -14.79 5.81
CA ILE A 175 -16.44 -14.20 5.50
C ILE A 175 -16.53 -13.64 4.09
N ARG A 176 -16.49 -12.32 3.97
CA ARG A 176 -16.47 -11.61 2.69
C ARG A 176 -15.06 -11.07 2.44
N LEU A 177 -14.36 -11.66 1.48
CA LEU A 177 -13.01 -11.30 1.09
C LEU A 177 -13.06 -10.29 -0.06
N PHE A 178 -12.19 -9.28 0.01
CA PHE A 178 -11.84 -8.39 -1.09
C PHE A 178 -10.35 -8.48 -1.30
N TYR A 179 -9.92 -8.60 -2.55
CA TYR A 179 -8.51 -8.77 -2.88
C TYR A 179 -8.25 -8.26 -4.29
N THR A 180 -6.99 -8.30 -4.70
CA THR A 180 -6.57 -7.80 -6.00
C THR A 180 -6.33 -8.97 -6.95
N ASP A 181 -7.10 -9.02 -8.03
CA ASP A 181 -6.82 -9.89 -9.16
C ASP A 181 -5.72 -9.26 -10.03
N PHE A 182 -4.55 -9.92 -10.09
CA PHE A 182 -3.43 -9.49 -10.92
C PHE A 182 -3.21 -10.44 -12.11
N SER A 183 -3.14 -9.86 -13.31
CA SER A 183 -2.82 -10.59 -14.54
C SER A 183 -1.53 -10.12 -15.20
N GLY A 184 -0.46 -10.92 -15.04
CA GLY A 184 0.78 -10.77 -15.78
C GLY A 184 0.62 -11.01 -17.30
N LYS A 185 -0.48 -11.65 -17.73
CA LYS A 185 -0.82 -11.84 -19.16
C LYS A 185 -1.29 -10.55 -19.81
N HIS A 186 -1.87 -9.64 -19.04
CA HIS A 186 -2.43 -8.37 -19.50
C HIS A 186 -1.68 -7.18 -18.90
N TYR A 187 -0.34 -7.18 -19.05
CA TYR A 187 0.54 -6.08 -18.66
C TYR A 187 0.39 -5.64 -17.20
N GLY A 188 0.11 -6.59 -16.31
CA GLY A 188 -0.06 -6.31 -14.89
C GLY A 188 -1.36 -5.61 -14.55
N LYS A 189 -2.43 -5.86 -15.32
CA LYS A 189 -3.80 -5.44 -14.98
C LYS A 189 -4.10 -5.87 -13.54
N GLN A 190 -4.49 -4.90 -12.73
CA GLN A 190 -5.02 -5.10 -11.39
C GLN A 190 -6.53 -4.85 -11.41
N THR A 191 -7.29 -5.67 -10.72
CA THR A 191 -8.76 -5.57 -10.66
C THR A 191 -9.22 -5.86 -9.24
N LEU A 192 -10.07 -4.98 -8.70
CA LEU A 192 -10.66 -5.18 -7.38
C LEU A 192 -11.66 -6.32 -7.47
N THR A 193 -11.50 -7.33 -6.62
CA THR A 193 -12.23 -8.60 -6.73
C THR A 193 -12.77 -9.03 -5.37
N THR A 194 -13.89 -9.75 -5.36
CA THR A 194 -14.49 -10.27 -4.13
C THR A 194 -14.90 -11.73 -4.24
N ALA A 195 -14.94 -12.42 -3.10
CA ALA A 195 -15.56 -13.72 -2.93
C ALA A 195 -16.10 -13.87 -1.49
N GLN A 196 -17.14 -14.70 -1.32
CA GLN A 196 -17.47 -15.25 -0.01
C GLN A 196 -16.62 -16.50 0.23
N VAL A 197 -15.94 -16.58 1.37
CA VAL A 197 -15.15 -17.75 1.77
C VAL A 197 -15.98 -18.63 2.68
N ASN A 198 -16.33 -19.83 2.21
CA ASN A 198 -17.14 -20.78 2.96
C ASN A 198 -16.24 -21.63 3.86
N VAL A 199 -16.30 -21.37 5.17
CA VAL A 199 -15.46 -22.02 6.18
C VAL A 199 -16.34 -22.77 7.19
N SER A 200 -15.96 -24.01 7.48
CA SER A 200 -16.54 -24.77 8.58
C SER A 200 -15.68 -24.61 9.83
N ALA A 201 -16.32 -24.27 10.96
CA ALA A 201 -15.68 -24.14 12.25
C ALA A 201 -15.97 -25.35 13.16
N SER A 202 -14.96 -25.76 13.92
CA SER A 202 -15.05 -26.76 14.99
C SER A 202 -14.27 -26.26 16.23
N ASP A 203 -14.30 -26.99 17.34
CA ASP A 203 -13.59 -26.60 18.57
C ASP A 203 -12.04 -26.59 18.46
N SER A 204 -11.49 -27.17 17.38
CA SER A 204 -10.03 -27.33 17.21
C SER A 204 -9.44 -26.83 15.88
N SER A 205 -10.27 -26.67 14.85
CA SER A 205 -9.83 -26.28 13.51
C SER A 205 -10.90 -25.51 12.72
N LEU A 206 -10.43 -24.70 11.78
CA LEU A 206 -11.20 -24.14 10.67
C LEU A 206 -10.81 -24.88 9.38
N ASN A 207 -11.78 -25.13 8.49
CA ASN A 207 -11.53 -25.74 7.18
C ASN A 207 -12.24 -24.95 6.09
N ILE A 208 -11.53 -24.60 5.01
CA ILE A 208 -12.11 -23.95 3.83
C ILE A 208 -12.82 -25.02 3.00
N ASN A 209 -14.14 -24.85 2.80
CA ASN A 209 -14.94 -25.76 1.98
C ASN A 209 -14.94 -25.34 0.50
N GLY A 210 -14.79 -24.04 0.24
CA GLY A 210 -14.75 -23.45 -1.09
C GLY A 210 -15.12 -21.98 -1.05
N VAL A 211 -15.36 -21.39 -2.22
CA VAL A 211 -15.78 -20.01 -2.38
C VAL A 211 -17.06 -19.92 -3.21
N GLU A 212 -17.81 -18.85 -3.04
CA GLU A 212 -18.97 -18.50 -3.85
C GLU A 212 -19.09 -16.97 -4.01
N ASP A 213 -20.02 -16.51 -4.85
CA ASP A 213 -20.17 -15.08 -5.19
C ASP A 213 -18.83 -14.44 -5.59
N TYR A 214 -18.06 -15.19 -6.37
CA TYR A 214 -16.69 -14.87 -6.78
C TYR A 214 -16.72 -14.05 -8.08
N LYS A 215 -16.33 -12.77 -8.00
CA LYS A 215 -16.50 -11.82 -9.10
C LYS A 215 -15.54 -10.63 -9.02
N SER A 216 -15.21 -10.08 -10.18
CA SER A 216 -14.55 -8.79 -10.35
C SER A 216 -15.55 -7.66 -10.05
N ILE A 217 -15.07 -6.59 -9.40
CA ILE A 217 -15.87 -5.41 -9.03
C ILE A 217 -15.50 -4.20 -9.90
N PHE A 218 -14.20 -3.90 -10.01
CA PHE A 218 -13.75 -2.64 -10.60
C PHE A 218 -12.33 -2.74 -11.15
N ASP A 219 -12.11 -2.24 -12.37
CA ASP A 219 -10.85 -2.34 -13.11
C ASP A 219 -10.33 -0.99 -13.65
N GLY A 220 -10.83 0.12 -13.08
CA GLY A 220 -10.51 1.51 -13.45
C GLY A 220 -11.51 2.09 -14.46
N ASP A 221 -11.96 3.33 -14.24
CA ASP A 221 -12.95 4.01 -15.10
C ASP A 221 -12.33 5.01 -16.09
N SER A 222 -10.99 5.08 -16.15
CA SER A 222 -10.14 6.00 -16.93
C SER A 222 -10.24 7.49 -16.59
N LYS A 223 -11.40 7.93 -16.10
CA LYS A 223 -11.69 9.34 -15.80
C LYS A 223 -11.33 9.73 -14.38
N THR A 224 -11.65 8.86 -13.43
CA THR A 224 -11.37 9.05 -12.00
C THR A 224 -10.18 8.20 -11.56
N TYR A 225 -10.07 6.97 -12.08
CA TYR A 225 -8.97 6.08 -11.79
C TYR A 225 -8.40 5.51 -13.07
N GLN A 226 -7.07 5.52 -13.18
CA GLN A 226 -6.35 4.95 -14.31
C GLN A 226 -6.77 3.48 -14.50
N ASN A 227 -7.00 3.08 -15.75
CA ASN A 227 -7.15 1.67 -16.10
C ASN A 227 -5.91 1.14 -16.83
N VAL A 228 -5.80 -0.19 -16.97
CA VAL A 228 -4.63 -0.81 -17.60
C VAL A 228 -4.43 -0.38 -19.07
N GLN A 229 -5.49 0.03 -19.79
CA GLN A 229 -5.35 0.46 -21.17
C GLN A 229 -4.54 1.76 -21.26
N GLN A 230 -4.78 2.72 -20.36
CA GLN A 230 -4.01 3.96 -20.32
C GLN A 230 -2.52 3.71 -20.01
N PHE A 231 -2.23 2.75 -19.12
CA PHE A 231 -0.87 2.31 -18.86
C PHE A 231 -0.21 1.68 -20.10
N ILE A 232 -0.95 0.84 -20.84
CA ILE A 232 -0.48 0.27 -22.11
C ILE A 232 -0.21 1.36 -23.15
N ASP A 233 -1.06 2.39 -23.22
CA ASP A 233 -0.96 3.50 -24.17
C ASP A 233 0.34 4.31 -23.98
N GLU A 234 0.81 4.45 -22.73
CA GLU A 234 2.12 5.07 -22.40
C GLU A 234 3.32 4.17 -22.74
N GLY A 235 3.10 2.89 -23.04
CA GLY A 235 4.15 1.90 -23.29
C GLY A 235 4.41 0.95 -22.12
N ASN A 236 3.43 0.76 -21.22
CA ASN A 236 3.49 -0.14 -20.06
C ASN A 236 4.79 0.02 -19.25
N TYR A 237 5.39 -1.06 -18.77
CA TYR A 237 6.60 -1.01 -17.94
C TYR A 237 7.77 -0.24 -18.57
N SER A 238 7.84 -0.18 -19.90
CA SER A 238 8.91 0.54 -20.60
C SER A 238 8.78 2.07 -20.56
N SER A 239 7.59 2.57 -20.21
CA SER A 239 7.34 4.01 -20.05
C SER A 239 7.95 4.59 -18.77
N GLY A 240 8.24 3.72 -17.79
CA GLY A 240 8.64 4.07 -16.43
C GLY A 240 7.47 4.42 -15.50
N ASP A 241 6.23 4.34 -16.00
CA ASP A 241 4.98 4.56 -15.25
C ASP A 241 4.67 3.36 -14.34
N ASN A 242 3.88 3.56 -13.29
CA ASN A 242 3.47 2.49 -12.37
C ASN A 242 1.94 2.46 -12.21
N HIS A 243 1.30 1.54 -12.97
CA HIS A 243 -0.13 1.28 -12.84
C HIS A 243 -0.45 0.52 -11.55
N THR A 244 -1.35 1.07 -10.74
CA THR A 244 -1.85 0.48 -9.50
C THR A 244 -3.39 0.51 -9.47
N LEU A 245 -3.99 -0.59 -9.01
CA LEU A 245 -5.43 -0.67 -8.69
C LEU A 245 -5.67 -1.84 -7.72
N ARG A 246 -5.20 -1.69 -6.48
CA ARG A 246 -5.03 -2.80 -5.54
C ARG A 246 -5.42 -2.43 -4.11
N ASP A 247 -5.25 -3.39 -3.21
CA ASP A 247 -5.42 -3.23 -1.77
C ASP A 247 -6.81 -2.72 -1.35
N PRO A 248 -7.92 -3.30 -1.85
CA PRO A 248 -9.26 -2.87 -1.47
C PRO A 248 -9.53 -3.10 0.02
N HIS A 249 -9.67 -2.00 0.75
CA HIS A 249 -10.06 -1.95 2.15
C HIS A 249 -11.56 -1.67 2.31
N TYR A 250 -12.27 -2.65 2.85
CA TYR A 250 -13.69 -2.56 3.13
C TYR A 250 -13.99 -1.73 4.37
N VAL A 251 -14.98 -0.83 4.27
CA VAL A 251 -15.46 -0.03 5.40
C VAL A 251 -16.93 0.35 5.21
N GLU A 252 -17.66 0.53 6.32
CA GLU A 252 -19.00 1.09 6.29
C GLU A 252 -19.13 2.44 7.02
N ASP A 253 -19.99 3.33 6.52
CA ASP A 253 -20.52 4.48 7.28
C ASP A 253 -22.02 4.57 7.07
N LYS A 254 -22.79 4.59 8.17
CA LYS A 254 -24.25 4.67 8.16
C LYS A 254 -24.94 3.61 7.29
N GLY A 255 -24.40 2.39 7.26
CA GLY A 255 -24.91 1.25 6.48
C GLY A 255 -24.56 1.26 5.00
N HIS A 256 -23.88 2.29 4.50
CA HIS A 256 -23.31 2.29 3.16
C HIS A 256 -21.95 1.58 3.17
N LYS A 257 -21.71 0.73 2.17
CA LYS A 257 -20.53 -0.11 2.01
C LYS A 257 -19.58 0.52 1.00
N TYR A 258 -18.29 0.60 1.34
CA TYR A 258 -17.28 1.20 0.48
C TYR A 258 -16.04 0.31 0.39
N LEU A 259 -15.32 0.41 -0.73
CA LEU A 259 -13.92 0.02 -0.81
C LEU A 259 -13.08 1.28 -0.96
N VAL A 260 -12.01 1.35 -0.16
CA VAL A 260 -10.91 2.32 -0.33
C VAL A 260 -9.68 1.56 -0.76
N PHE A 261 -8.99 2.01 -1.80
CA PHE A 261 -7.99 1.20 -2.49
C PHE A 261 -6.83 2.06 -2.98
N GLU A 262 -5.68 1.44 -3.22
CA GLU A 262 -4.60 2.06 -3.96
C GLU A 262 -4.95 2.14 -5.45
N ALA A 263 -4.69 3.29 -6.06
CA ALA A 263 -4.94 3.56 -7.46
C ALA A 263 -3.99 4.64 -8.00
N ASN A 264 -4.18 5.02 -9.26
CA ASN A 264 -3.64 6.24 -9.86
C ASN A 264 -4.80 7.14 -10.31
N THR A 265 -4.61 8.47 -10.32
CA THR A 265 -5.63 9.41 -10.81
C THR A 265 -6.00 9.14 -12.27
N GLY A 266 -7.22 9.51 -12.66
CA GLY A 266 -7.71 9.44 -14.03
C GLY A 266 -7.63 10.79 -14.75
N THR A 267 -8.20 10.87 -15.95
CA THR A 267 -8.07 12.05 -16.81
C THR A 267 -8.77 13.31 -16.29
N GLU A 268 -9.75 13.17 -15.37
CA GLU A 268 -10.62 14.27 -14.92
C GLU A 268 -10.35 14.76 -13.49
N ASP A 269 -9.45 14.11 -12.73
CA ASP A 269 -9.17 14.44 -11.33
C ASP A 269 -7.68 14.68 -11.01
N GLY A 270 -6.89 14.99 -12.03
CA GLY A 270 -5.49 15.40 -11.92
C GLY A 270 -4.54 14.34 -12.43
N TYR A 271 -4.62 14.04 -13.72
CA TYR A 271 -3.82 12.99 -14.38
C TYR A 271 -2.32 13.27 -14.37
N GLN A 272 -1.53 12.21 -14.58
CA GLN A 272 -0.11 12.30 -14.87
C GLN A 272 0.17 13.07 -16.18
N GLY A 273 1.40 13.55 -16.31
CA GLY A 273 1.90 14.25 -17.50
C GLY A 273 2.64 15.54 -17.16
N GLU A 274 3.23 16.18 -18.18
CA GLU A 274 4.02 17.42 -18.01
C GLU A 274 3.24 18.54 -17.30
N GLU A 275 1.93 18.66 -17.60
CA GLU A 275 1.04 19.68 -17.01
C GLU A 275 0.93 19.57 -15.48
N SER A 276 1.05 18.36 -14.94
CA SER A 276 0.92 18.09 -13.51
C SER A 276 1.91 18.91 -12.67
N LEU A 277 3.12 19.15 -13.19
CA LEU A 277 4.17 19.89 -12.52
C LEU A 277 3.85 21.37 -12.30
N PHE A 278 2.85 21.91 -13.00
CA PHE A 278 2.46 23.32 -12.93
C PHE A 278 1.25 23.57 -12.03
N ASN A 279 0.68 22.52 -11.43
CA ASN A 279 -0.43 22.64 -10.48
C ASN A 279 0.05 22.96 -9.06
N LYS A 280 -0.18 24.18 -8.60
CA LYS A 280 0.19 24.63 -7.24
C LYS A 280 -0.48 23.83 -6.11
N ALA A 281 -1.54 23.07 -6.38
CA ALA A 281 -2.19 22.23 -5.38
C ALA A 281 -1.25 21.14 -4.85
N TYR A 282 -0.41 20.57 -5.71
CA TYR A 282 0.50 19.46 -5.37
C TYR A 282 1.72 19.93 -4.56
N TYR A 283 2.01 21.23 -4.56
CA TYR A 283 3.15 21.80 -3.85
C TYR A 283 2.79 22.27 -2.45
N GLY A 284 1.59 22.83 -2.27
CA GLY A 284 1.16 23.42 -1.00
C GLY A 284 1.91 24.71 -0.67
N LYS A 285 1.93 25.07 0.62
CA LYS A 285 2.57 26.25 1.22
C LYS A 285 2.14 27.63 0.69
N SER A 286 2.64 28.02 -0.49
CA SER A 286 2.54 29.37 -1.04
C SER A 286 2.99 29.39 -2.51
N THR A 287 2.60 30.42 -3.26
CA THR A 287 3.06 30.63 -4.64
C THR A 287 4.59 30.79 -4.73
N SER A 288 5.24 31.36 -3.71
CA SER A 288 6.70 31.51 -3.68
C SER A 288 7.38 30.15 -3.59
N PHE A 289 6.92 29.31 -2.66
CA PHE A 289 7.40 27.93 -2.52
C PHE A 289 7.21 27.14 -3.82
N PHE A 290 6.01 27.21 -4.43
CA PHE A 290 5.76 26.58 -5.73
C PHE A 290 6.81 26.97 -6.77
N ARG A 291 7.10 28.28 -6.95
CA ARG A 291 8.07 28.73 -7.96
C ARG A 291 9.46 28.16 -7.71
N GLN A 292 9.89 28.09 -6.46
CA GLN A 292 11.21 27.55 -6.12
C GLN A 292 11.27 26.03 -6.34
N GLU A 293 10.26 25.32 -5.83
CA GLU A 293 10.24 23.86 -5.87
C GLU A 293 9.99 23.32 -7.28
N SER A 294 9.09 23.93 -8.07
CA SER A 294 8.83 23.50 -9.44
C SER A 294 10.02 23.74 -10.35
N GLN A 295 10.73 24.88 -10.20
CA GLN A 295 11.95 25.14 -10.96
C GLN A 295 13.06 24.15 -10.62
N LYS A 296 13.21 23.78 -9.34
CA LYS A 296 14.16 22.74 -8.93
C LYS A 296 13.81 21.37 -9.52
N LEU A 297 12.54 20.99 -9.47
CA LEU A 297 12.05 19.71 -9.99
C LEU A 297 12.19 19.59 -11.52
N LEU A 298 11.84 20.65 -12.26
CA LEU A 298 11.99 20.71 -13.73
C LEU A 298 13.45 20.61 -14.19
N GLN A 299 14.41 20.96 -13.33
CA GLN A 299 15.85 20.88 -13.62
C GLN A 299 16.51 19.64 -13.02
N SER A 300 15.76 18.76 -12.34
CA SER A 300 16.30 17.56 -11.71
C SER A 300 16.24 16.34 -12.64
N ASP A 301 16.97 15.29 -12.25
CA ASP A 301 16.91 13.97 -12.87
C ASP A 301 15.59 13.21 -12.54
N LYS A 302 14.78 13.74 -11.61
CA LYS A 302 13.47 13.20 -11.22
C LYS A 302 12.30 13.85 -11.95
N ASN A 303 12.55 14.78 -12.88
CA ASN A 303 11.47 15.48 -13.62
C ASN A 303 10.46 14.49 -14.21
N ARG A 304 10.93 13.51 -15.00
CA ARG A 304 10.06 12.52 -15.63
C ARG A 304 9.34 11.63 -14.62
N THR A 305 10.01 11.19 -13.56
CA THR A 305 9.38 10.42 -12.48
C THR A 305 8.26 11.21 -11.82
N ALA A 306 8.42 12.52 -11.64
CA ALA A 306 7.38 13.37 -11.06
C ALA A 306 6.23 13.68 -12.02
N GLU A 307 6.47 13.70 -13.34
CA GLU A 307 5.40 13.81 -14.34
C GLU A 307 4.49 12.59 -14.30
N LEU A 308 5.07 11.39 -14.15
CA LEU A 308 4.36 10.12 -14.11
C LEU A 308 3.63 9.94 -12.78
N ALA A 309 4.27 10.27 -11.66
CA ALA A 309 3.74 10.11 -10.31
C ALA A 309 2.35 10.73 -10.10
N ASN A 310 1.32 9.88 -10.02
CA ASN A 310 -0.07 10.27 -9.81
C ASN A 310 -0.87 9.29 -8.93
N GLY A 311 -0.21 8.60 -8.00
CA GLY A 311 -0.86 7.69 -7.05
C GLY A 311 -2.03 8.34 -6.29
N ALA A 312 -3.01 7.53 -5.91
CA ALA A 312 -4.25 7.95 -5.28
C ALA A 312 -4.79 6.87 -4.31
N LEU A 313 -5.41 7.30 -3.21
CA LEU A 313 -6.28 6.41 -2.43
C LEU A 313 -7.72 6.64 -2.89
N GLY A 314 -8.20 5.69 -3.68
CA GLY A 314 -9.52 5.72 -4.31
C GLY A 314 -10.65 5.34 -3.38
N MET A 315 -11.89 5.59 -3.83
CA MET A 315 -13.10 5.16 -3.15
C MET A 315 -14.19 4.77 -4.17
N ILE A 316 -14.86 3.65 -3.90
CA ILE A 316 -16.10 3.24 -4.58
C ILE A 316 -17.15 2.86 -3.55
N GLU A 317 -18.43 3.07 -3.87
CA GLU A 317 -19.56 2.55 -3.09
C GLU A 317 -20.01 1.22 -3.67
N LEU A 318 -20.35 0.27 -2.81
CA LEU A 318 -20.87 -1.05 -3.17
C LEU A 318 -22.39 -1.16 -2.92
N ASN A 319 -23.04 -2.04 -3.67
CA ASN A 319 -24.36 -2.56 -3.36
C ASN A 319 -24.28 -3.59 -2.21
N ASP A 320 -25.42 -4.00 -1.66
CA ASP A 320 -25.47 -5.00 -0.59
C ASP A 320 -25.01 -6.40 -1.04
N ASP A 321 -25.06 -6.67 -2.34
CA ASP A 321 -24.48 -7.86 -2.97
C ASP A 321 -23.01 -7.70 -3.35
N TYR A 322 -22.35 -6.62 -2.90
CA TYR A 322 -20.94 -6.30 -3.14
C TYR A 322 -20.57 -6.01 -4.61
N THR A 323 -21.54 -5.77 -5.49
CA THR A 323 -21.28 -5.20 -6.82
C THR A 323 -21.02 -3.69 -6.74
N LEU A 324 -20.34 -3.12 -7.75
CA LEU A 324 -20.11 -1.68 -7.83
C LEU A 324 -21.44 -0.91 -7.91
N LYS A 325 -21.67 0.01 -6.96
CA LYS A 325 -22.78 0.96 -7.02
C LYS A 325 -22.37 2.28 -7.66
N LYS A 326 -21.23 2.82 -7.26
CA LYS A 326 -20.80 4.15 -7.68
C LYS A 326 -19.29 4.34 -7.58
N VAL A 327 -18.70 4.89 -8.65
CA VAL A 327 -17.34 5.45 -8.61
C VAL A 327 -17.35 6.79 -7.90
N MET A 328 -16.50 6.95 -6.88
CA MET A 328 -16.36 8.19 -6.12
C MET A 328 -15.01 8.83 -6.38
N LYS A 329 -14.90 10.14 -6.16
CA LYS A 329 -13.61 10.86 -6.23
C LYS A 329 -12.58 10.27 -5.25
N PRO A 330 -11.28 10.36 -5.55
CA PRO A 330 -10.24 9.93 -4.62
C PRO A 330 -10.35 10.64 -3.27
N LEU A 331 -9.90 9.96 -2.20
CA LEU A 331 -9.79 10.58 -0.88
C LEU A 331 -8.56 11.50 -0.82
N ILE A 332 -7.46 11.07 -1.41
CA ILE A 332 -6.19 11.78 -1.48
C ILE A 332 -5.38 11.34 -2.70
N ALA A 333 -4.58 12.24 -3.27
CA ALA A 333 -3.62 11.93 -4.34
C ALA A 333 -2.19 12.36 -3.97
N SER A 334 -1.19 11.68 -4.54
CA SER A 334 0.25 11.88 -4.35
C SER A 334 0.94 12.46 -5.59
N ASN A 335 0.21 13.21 -6.41
CA ASN A 335 0.72 13.80 -7.64
C ASN A 335 2.09 14.46 -7.45
N THR A 336 3.02 14.17 -8.36
CA THR A 336 4.43 14.58 -8.35
C THR A 336 5.27 14.01 -7.21
N VAL A 337 4.69 13.46 -6.15
CA VAL A 337 5.43 12.92 -5.00
C VAL A 337 5.88 11.50 -5.28
N THR A 338 4.92 10.61 -5.58
CA THR A 338 5.14 9.19 -5.88
C THR A 338 3.93 8.64 -6.64
N ASP A 339 4.16 7.56 -7.37
CA ASP A 339 3.15 6.84 -8.13
C ASP A 339 2.51 5.68 -7.35
N GLU A 340 3.09 5.35 -6.19
CA GLU A 340 2.75 4.16 -5.40
C GLU A 340 2.47 4.55 -3.94
N ILE A 341 1.23 4.35 -3.50
CA ILE A 341 0.75 4.58 -2.13
C ILE A 341 -0.14 3.40 -1.72
N GLU A 342 0.53 2.39 -1.16
CA GLU A 342 0.05 1.03 -0.95
C GLU A 342 -0.75 0.88 0.35
N ARG A 343 -1.32 -0.31 0.55
CA ARG A 343 -1.98 -0.77 1.78
C ARG A 343 -2.96 0.26 2.34
N ALA A 344 -3.83 0.77 1.46
CA ALA A 344 -4.90 1.69 1.84
C ALA A 344 -5.67 1.14 3.05
N ASN A 345 -5.86 1.99 4.07
CA ASN A 345 -6.56 1.60 5.29
C ASN A 345 -7.36 2.78 5.82
N VAL A 346 -8.62 2.57 6.21
CA VAL A 346 -9.46 3.64 6.73
C VAL A 346 -10.43 3.14 7.79
N PHE A 347 -10.49 3.84 8.91
CA PHE A 347 -11.39 3.46 9.99
C PHE A 347 -11.82 4.67 10.81
N LYS A 348 -12.90 4.48 11.58
CA LYS A 348 -13.38 5.47 12.53
C LYS A 348 -12.91 5.12 13.93
N MET A 349 -12.23 6.05 14.59
CA MET A 349 -11.75 5.88 15.97
C MET A 349 -11.98 7.18 16.75
N ASN A 350 -12.60 7.06 17.94
CA ASN A 350 -12.84 8.19 18.84
C ASN A 350 -13.48 9.41 18.14
N GLY A 351 -14.48 9.15 17.29
CA GLY A 351 -15.26 10.18 16.58
C GLY A 351 -14.58 10.82 15.37
N LYS A 352 -13.42 10.32 14.92
CA LYS A 352 -12.71 10.79 13.71
C LYS A 352 -12.41 9.65 12.77
N TRP A 353 -12.27 9.98 11.49
CA TRP A 353 -11.83 9.05 10.45
C TRP A 353 -10.33 9.20 10.23
N TYR A 354 -9.60 8.10 10.31
CA TYR A 354 -8.17 8.03 10.03
C TYR A 354 -7.96 7.20 8.77
N LEU A 355 -7.20 7.74 7.83
CA LEU A 355 -6.81 7.12 6.56
C LEU A 355 -5.29 6.95 6.58
N SER A 356 -4.78 5.77 6.29
CA SER A 356 -3.34 5.51 6.17
C SER A 356 -2.99 4.76 4.89
N THR A 357 -1.73 4.82 4.53
CA THR A 357 -1.13 4.15 3.38
C THR A 357 0.36 3.96 3.64
N ASP A 358 0.94 2.89 3.11
CA ASP A 358 2.38 2.67 3.10
C ASP A 358 3.00 3.18 1.80
N SER A 359 4.24 3.65 1.83
CA SER A 359 4.93 4.06 0.61
C SER A 359 6.45 4.03 0.76
N ARG A 360 7.14 3.78 -0.36
CA ARG A 360 8.61 3.66 -0.41
C ARG A 360 9.23 4.98 -0.84
N GLY A 361 10.16 5.50 -0.03
CA GLY A 361 10.97 6.66 -0.37
C GLY A 361 11.79 6.49 -1.65
N SER A 362 12.16 5.25 -2.00
CA SER A 362 12.83 4.91 -3.25
C SER A 362 12.05 5.26 -4.52
N GLN A 363 10.71 5.37 -4.44
CA GLN A 363 9.83 5.75 -5.54
C GLN A 363 9.38 7.22 -5.45
N MET A 364 9.82 7.95 -4.42
CA MET A 364 9.48 9.36 -4.23
C MET A 364 10.45 10.30 -4.95
N THR A 365 10.01 11.53 -5.22
CA THR A 365 10.82 12.61 -5.83
C THR A 365 11.11 13.77 -4.87
N ILE A 366 11.19 13.48 -3.58
CA ILE A 366 11.30 14.46 -2.50
C ILE A 366 12.73 14.50 -1.95
N ASP A 367 13.35 15.69 -1.97
CA ASP A 367 14.69 15.87 -1.44
C ASP A 367 14.78 15.48 0.05
N GLY A 368 15.84 14.75 0.38
CA GLY A 368 16.11 14.28 1.75
C GLY A 368 15.38 12.99 2.14
N ILE A 369 14.43 12.52 1.32
CA ILE A 369 13.89 11.17 1.40
C ILE A 369 14.78 10.25 0.56
N THR A 370 15.27 9.17 1.16
CA THR A 370 16.25 8.24 0.57
C THR A 370 15.59 6.94 0.11
N SER A 371 16.37 6.10 -0.56
CA SER A 371 15.92 4.76 -0.96
C SER A 371 15.70 3.80 0.20
N ASN A 372 16.27 4.07 1.37
CA ASN A 372 16.06 3.27 2.57
C ASN A 372 14.76 3.65 3.29
N ASP A 373 14.31 4.89 3.14
CA ASP A 373 13.14 5.35 3.86
C ASP A 373 11.87 4.66 3.35
N ILE A 374 11.13 4.07 4.29
CA ILE A 374 9.81 3.47 4.11
C ILE A 374 8.87 4.10 5.12
N TYR A 375 7.65 4.44 4.69
CA TYR A 375 6.72 5.19 5.51
C TYR A 375 5.37 4.49 5.63
N MET A 376 4.75 4.65 6.80
CA MET A 376 3.29 4.69 6.90
C MET A 376 2.89 6.16 7.02
N LEU A 377 2.16 6.65 6.03
CA LEU A 377 1.56 7.98 6.02
C LEU A 377 0.13 7.91 6.56
N GLY A 378 -0.35 9.02 7.14
CA GLY A 378 -1.67 9.06 7.74
C GLY A 378 -2.32 10.43 7.74
N TYR A 379 -3.63 10.42 7.60
CA TYR A 379 -4.47 11.60 7.45
C TYR A 379 -5.74 11.44 8.28
N VAL A 380 -6.36 12.56 8.63
CA VAL A 380 -7.55 12.58 9.48
C VAL A 380 -8.63 13.49 8.94
N SER A 381 -9.87 13.02 9.05
CA SER A 381 -11.07 13.79 8.71
C SER A 381 -12.17 13.64 9.79
N ASN A 382 -13.18 14.51 9.71
CA ASN A 382 -14.41 14.35 10.48
C ASN A 382 -15.43 13.46 9.74
N SER A 383 -15.18 13.11 8.47
CA SER A 383 -16.06 12.31 7.62
C SER A 383 -15.26 11.33 6.78
N LEU A 384 -15.82 10.14 6.49
CA LEU A 384 -15.17 9.09 5.70
C LEU A 384 -14.71 9.62 4.33
N THR A 385 -15.54 10.46 3.69
CA THR A 385 -15.33 11.02 2.35
C THR A 385 -14.50 12.32 2.34
N GLY A 386 -13.82 12.63 3.45
CA GLY A 386 -12.92 13.77 3.56
C GLY A 386 -13.62 15.11 3.88
N PRO A 387 -12.90 16.24 3.72
CA PRO A 387 -11.49 16.33 3.31
C PRO A 387 -10.56 15.80 4.39
N TYR A 388 -9.46 15.15 3.98
CA TYR A 388 -8.42 14.64 4.85
C TYR A 388 -7.30 15.66 5.04
N LYS A 389 -6.78 15.77 6.26
CA LYS A 389 -5.62 16.62 6.59
C LYS A 389 -4.50 15.76 7.18
N PRO A 390 -3.22 16.08 6.94
CA PRO A 390 -2.13 15.23 7.40
C PRO A 390 -2.07 15.13 8.93
N LEU A 391 -1.88 13.91 9.44
CA LEU A 391 -1.48 13.68 10.83
C LEU A 391 -0.08 14.24 11.05
N ASN A 392 0.22 14.63 12.28
CA ASN A 392 1.55 15.14 12.64
C ASN A 392 2.05 16.30 11.77
N LYS A 393 1.10 17.07 11.19
CA LYS A 393 1.29 18.20 10.25
C LYS A 393 1.78 17.82 8.85
N THR A 394 2.44 16.67 8.66
CA THR A 394 3.12 16.29 7.41
C THR A 394 2.54 15.05 6.75
N GLY A 395 1.83 14.23 7.51
CA GLY A 395 1.35 12.92 7.11
C GLY A 395 2.21 11.80 7.67
N LEU A 396 3.45 12.06 8.11
CA LEU A 396 4.30 11.04 8.70
C LEU A 396 3.65 10.43 9.95
N VAL A 397 3.46 9.10 9.95
CA VAL A 397 3.03 8.34 11.14
C VAL A 397 4.12 7.39 11.58
N LEU A 398 4.68 6.61 10.67
CA LEU A 398 5.83 5.72 10.90
C LEU A 398 6.87 5.89 9.81
N LYS A 399 8.13 5.69 10.18
CA LYS A 399 9.30 5.54 9.31
C LYS A 399 10.07 4.29 9.72
N MET A 400 10.48 3.51 8.73
CA MET A 400 11.36 2.35 8.82
C MET A 400 12.47 2.57 7.78
N ASP A 401 13.75 2.37 8.14
CA ASP A 401 14.89 2.62 7.25
C ASP A 401 16.03 1.60 7.36
N LEU A 402 15.72 0.42 7.92
CA LEU A 402 16.68 -0.67 8.00
C LEU A 402 17.15 -1.08 6.60
N ASP A 403 18.38 -1.59 6.52
CA ASP A 403 18.91 -2.14 5.27
C ASP A 403 17.96 -3.24 4.76
N PRO A 404 17.71 -3.35 3.44
CA PRO A 404 16.86 -4.42 2.91
C PRO A 404 17.32 -5.84 3.31
N ASN A 405 18.60 -6.04 3.62
CA ASN A 405 19.12 -7.32 4.11
C ASN A 405 18.94 -7.50 5.63
N ASP A 406 18.50 -6.51 6.39
CA ASP A 406 18.27 -6.71 7.81
C ASP A 406 17.17 -7.76 8.03
N VAL A 407 17.44 -8.77 8.87
CA VAL A 407 16.44 -9.80 9.18
C VAL A 407 15.20 -9.20 9.85
N THR A 408 15.34 -8.05 10.50
CA THR A 408 14.27 -7.32 11.16
C THR A 408 13.63 -6.25 10.28
N PHE A 409 13.99 -6.18 8.98
CA PHE A 409 13.29 -5.33 8.01
C PHE A 409 11.79 -5.61 8.05
N THR A 410 10.96 -4.56 8.15
CA THR A 410 9.51 -4.68 8.13
C THR A 410 8.87 -3.84 7.03
N TYR A 411 7.79 -4.35 6.45
CA TYR A 411 7.00 -3.63 5.45
C TYR A 411 5.52 -3.95 5.61
N SER A 412 4.67 -3.20 4.90
CA SER A 412 3.22 -3.43 4.91
C SER A 412 2.60 -3.15 6.29
N HIS A 413 2.97 -2.00 6.88
CA HIS A 413 2.53 -1.59 8.20
C HIS A 413 1.03 -1.26 8.19
N PHE A 414 0.24 -2.02 8.93
CA PHE A 414 -1.21 -1.90 8.94
C PHE A 414 -1.74 -1.61 10.33
N ALA A 415 -2.45 -0.49 10.47
CA ALA A 415 -3.07 -0.08 11.72
C ALA A 415 -4.42 -0.80 11.94
N VAL A 416 -4.46 -1.71 12.91
CA VAL A 416 -5.65 -2.49 13.32
C VAL A 416 -6.39 -1.76 14.45
N PRO A 417 -7.61 -1.24 14.20
CA PRO A 417 -8.46 -0.61 15.20
C PRO A 417 -8.78 -1.53 16.37
N GLN A 418 -8.85 -0.95 17.57
CA GLN A 418 -9.25 -1.63 18.79
C GLN A 418 -10.63 -1.14 19.23
N ALA A 419 -11.40 -1.98 19.94
CA ALA A 419 -12.77 -1.67 20.34
C ALA A 419 -12.88 -0.40 21.20
N THR A 420 -11.87 -0.14 22.04
CA THR A 420 -11.80 1.06 22.88
C THR A 420 -10.35 1.53 23.05
N GLY A 421 -10.19 2.73 23.58
CA GLY A 421 -8.88 3.31 23.89
C GLY A 421 -8.34 4.20 22.78
N ASN A 422 -7.11 4.67 22.98
CA ASN A 422 -6.42 5.57 22.05
C ASN A 422 -5.31 4.86 21.27
N ASN A 423 -5.18 3.54 21.38
CA ASN A 423 -4.15 2.78 20.71
C ASN A 423 -4.74 1.92 19.60
N VAL A 424 -4.02 1.83 18.50
CA VAL A 424 -4.19 0.79 17.48
C VAL A 424 -3.00 -0.15 17.55
N VAL A 425 -3.18 -1.37 17.05
CA VAL A 425 -2.08 -2.34 16.89
C VAL A 425 -1.52 -2.19 15.49
N ILE A 426 -0.23 -1.96 15.35
CA ILE A 426 0.47 -1.96 14.06
C ILE A 426 0.96 -3.37 13.80
N THR A 427 0.44 -3.98 12.73
CA THR A 427 0.96 -5.23 12.17
C THR A 427 1.88 -4.93 10.98
N SER A 428 2.76 -5.85 10.64
CA SER A 428 3.59 -5.82 9.43
C SER A 428 4.13 -7.22 9.18
N TYR A 429 4.71 -7.47 8.02
CA TYR A 429 5.59 -8.64 7.88
C TYR A 429 7.04 -8.24 8.18
N MET A 430 7.84 -9.23 8.56
CA MET A 430 9.27 -9.10 8.84
C MET A 430 10.08 -10.01 7.91
N THR A 431 11.30 -9.56 7.58
CA THR A 431 12.24 -10.18 6.65
C THR A 431 11.78 -10.08 5.19
N ASN A 432 12.62 -9.55 4.30
CA ASN A 432 12.32 -9.45 2.87
C ASN A 432 12.17 -10.84 2.21
N ARG A 433 11.22 -10.93 1.27
CA ARG A 433 10.90 -12.15 0.51
C ARG A 433 12.12 -12.67 -0.24
N GLY A 434 12.41 -13.97 -0.12
CA GLY A 434 13.45 -14.67 -0.88
C GLY A 434 14.90 -14.34 -0.50
N PHE A 435 15.14 -13.55 0.56
CA PHE A 435 16.50 -13.09 0.91
C PHE A 435 17.32 -14.14 1.68
N TYR A 436 16.66 -14.93 2.54
CA TYR A 436 17.33 -15.89 3.42
C TYR A 436 16.74 -17.30 3.28
N ALA A 437 17.61 -18.31 3.25
CA ALA A 437 17.19 -19.70 3.05
C ALA A 437 16.40 -20.28 4.24
N ASP A 438 16.71 -19.83 5.46
CA ASP A 438 16.16 -20.33 6.73
C ASP A 438 15.36 -19.26 7.51
N LYS A 439 15.26 -18.04 6.97
CA LYS A 439 14.47 -16.93 7.53
C LYS A 439 13.52 -16.42 6.44
N GLN A 440 12.34 -17.03 6.41
CA GLN A 440 11.28 -16.63 5.48
C GLN A 440 10.66 -15.30 5.90
N SER A 441 9.98 -14.62 4.98
CA SER A 441 9.01 -13.58 5.36
C SER A 441 8.00 -14.15 6.35
N THR A 442 7.81 -13.46 7.47
CA THR A 442 6.99 -13.92 8.60
C THR A 442 6.20 -12.76 9.18
N PHE A 443 5.28 -13.01 10.11
CA PHE A 443 4.63 -11.92 10.85
C PHE A 443 5.65 -11.20 11.75
N ALA A 444 5.73 -9.88 11.64
CA ALA A 444 6.53 -9.08 12.56
C ALA A 444 5.91 -9.08 13.97
N PRO A 445 6.71 -8.86 15.02
CA PRO A 445 6.19 -8.44 16.32
C PRO A 445 5.33 -7.19 16.13
N SER A 446 4.05 -7.29 16.48
CA SER A 446 3.17 -6.12 16.42
C SER A 446 3.58 -5.10 17.47
N PHE A 447 3.15 -3.85 17.35
CA PHE A 447 3.39 -2.85 18.40
C PHE A 447 2.26 -1.83 18.48
N LEU A 448 2.25 -0.98 19.50
CA LEU A 448 1.16 -0.02 19.69
C LEU A 448 1.49 1.36 19.14
N LEU A 449 0.54 1.93 18.41
CA LEU A 449 0.53 3.33 18.00
C LEU A 449 -0.57 4.06 18.75
N ASN A 450 -0.21 5.10 19.50
CA ASN A 450 -1.20 5.99 20.09
C ASN A 450 -1.69 6.99 19.05
N ILE A 451 -3.01 7.20 18.98
CA ILE A 451 -3.67 8.16 18.10
C ILE A 451 -4.59 9.05 18.95
N GLN A 452 -4.32 10.36 18.95
CA GLN A 452 -5.16 11.34 19.62
C GLN A 452 -5.35 12.60 18.76
N GLY A 453 -6.57 12.77 18.26
CA GLY A 453 -6.96 13.94 17.49
C GLY A 453 -6.27 14.00 16.12
N LYS A 454 -5.16 14.73 16.01
CA LYS A 454 -4.38 14.87 14.77
C LYS A 454 -2.90 14.51 14.95
N LYS A 455 -2.59 13.82 16.04
CA LYS A 455 -1.24 13.42 16.41
C LYS A 455 -1.20 11.92 16.63
N THR A 456 -0.06 11.33 16.31
CA THR A 456 0.27 9.96 16.66
C THR A 456 1.62 9.89 17.36
N SER A 457 1.86 8.80 18.06
CA SER A 457 3.17 8.46 18.58
C SER A 457 3.27 6.96 18.83
N VAL A 458 4.36 6.34 18.41
CA VAL A 458 4.70 4.96 18.81
C VAL A 458 4.76 4.89 20.33
N VAL A 459 4.04 3.94 20.91
CA VAL A 459 4.02 3.75 22.36
C VAL A 459 5.33 3.10 22.76
N LYS A 460 6.06 3.74 23.68
CA LYS A 460 7.35 3.22 24.17
C LYS A 460 7.17 1.83 24.81
N ALA A 461 8.08 0.91 24.50
CA ALA A 461 8.09 -0.46 25.04
C ALA A 461 6.75 -1.20 24.86
N SER A 462 6.19 -1.13 23.64
CA SER A 462 4.88 -1.70 23.31
C SER A 462 4.93 -2.82 22.28
N ILE A 463 6.10 -3.42 22.06
CA ILE A 463 6.24 -4.61 21.21
C ILE A 463 5.41 -5.75 21.82
N LEU A 464 4.63 -6.39 20.96
CA LEU A 464 3.74 -7.51 21.23
C LEU A 464 4.29 -8.78 20.56
N ASP A 465 3.56 -9.89 20.67
CA ASP A 465 3.94 -11.12 19.97
C ASP A 465 3.87 -10.97 18.43
N GLN A 466 4.62 -11.82 17.71
CA GLN A 466 4.60 -11.89 16.24
C GLN A 466 3.19 -12.17 15.71
N GLY A 467 2.64 -11.23 14.95
CA GLY A 467 1.29 -11.33 14.36
C GLY A 467 0.14 -11.04 15.32
N GLN A 468 0.40 -10.50 16.52
CA GLN A 468 -0.68 -10.18 17.46
C GLN A 468 -1.59 -9.07 16.91
N LEU A 469 -2.92 -9.25 16.99
CA LEU A 469 -3.90 -8.33 16.39
C LEU A 469 -4.62 -7.41 17.39
N THR A 470 -4.71 -7.84 18.65
CA THR A 470 -5.48 -7.16 19.69
C THR A 470 -4.65 -6.91 20.95
N VAL A 471 -4.96 -5.83 21.66
CA VAL A 471 -4.40 -5.57 23.00
C VAL A 471 -5.07 -6.44 24.06
N ASN A 472 -6.38 -6.58 23.95
CA ASN A 472 -7.17 -7.40 24.87
C ASN A 472 -6.95 -8.89 24.56
N GLN A 473 -6.75 -9.66 25.61
CA GLN A 473 -6.70 -11.13 25.61
C GLN A 473 -8.06 -11.72 25.94
#